data_AF-A0A494Y7J2-F1
#
_entry.id   AF-A0A494Y7J2-F1
#
_cell.length_a   1.000
_cell.length_b   1.000
_cell.length_c   1.000
_cell.angle_alpha   90.00
_cell.angle_beta   90.00
_cell.angle_gamma   90.00
#
_symmetry.space_group_name_H-M   'P 1'
#
loop_
_entity.id
_entity.type
_entity.pdbx_description
1 polymer ?
#
loop_
_entity_poly.entity_id
_entity_poly.type
_entity_poly.pdbx_seq_one_letter_code
_entity_poly.pdbx_strand_id
1 'polypeptide(L)'
;MRSIAMRIEFPEGRQVWNGSELRVDFPVRVDNVDVLCSISAEALEDHFGAHSTLESDVLGAFERETRRIRALCRRALEDNHGQPVVLRSGLIRLMDAQDTMRGDTPSTGRADLPSSSRSRDP
;
A
#
# COMPACT_ATOMS: atom_id res chain seq x y z
N MET A 1 -24.32 14.85 -17.16
CA MET A 1 -22.91 15.27 -17.22
C MET A 1 -22.04 14.02 -17.10
N ARG A 2 -21.08 13.81 -18.02
CA ARG A 2 -20.06 12.78 -17.80
C ARG A 2 -19.10 13.33 -16.75
N SER A 3 -19.09 12.76 -15.54
CA SER A 3 -18.00 13.00 -14.61
C SER A 3 -16.71 12.53 -15.28
N ILE A 4 -15.77 13.44 -15.52
CA ILE A 4 -14.44 13.05 -15.98
C ILE A 4 -13.78 12.42 -14.74
N ALA A 5 -13.66 11.09 -14.75
CA ALA A 5 -12.92 10.39 -13.71
C ALA A 5 -11.43 10.74 -13.84
N MET A 6 -10.78 11.02 -12.71
CA MET A 6 -9.35 11.30 -12.63
C MET A 6 -8.55 10.11 -13.18
N ARG A 7 -7.56 10.38 -14.02
CA ARG A 7 -6.70 9.34 -14.61
C ARG A 7 -5.44 9.19 -13.79
N ILE A 8 -5.34 8.07 -13.04
CA ILE A 8 -4.19 7.75 -12.20
C ILE A 8 -3.41 6.57 -12.79
N GLU A 9 -2.17 6.84 -13.19
CA GLU A 9 -1.23 5.87 -13.74
C GLU A 9 0.00 5.72 -12.85
N PHE A 10 0.56 4.53 -12.81
CA PHE A 10 1.81 4.24 -12.09
C PHE A 10 2.87 3.90 -13.12
N PRO A 11 3.64 4.89 -13.60
CA PRO A 11 4.65 4.66 -14.62
C PRO A 11 5.70 3.64 -14.14
N GLU A 12 6.36 2.99 -15.10
CA GLU A 12 7.56 2.21 -14.80
C GLU A 12 8.64 3.19 -14.30
N GLY A 13 8.84 3.20 -12.99
CA GLY A 13 9.79 4.05 -12.31
C GLY A 13 10.22 3.37 -11.02
N ARG A 14 11.52 3.50 -10.70
CA ARG A 14 12.09 2.88 -9.50
C ARG A 14 11.65 3.68 -8.27
N GLN A 15 11.17 2.97 -7.26
CA GLN A 15 10.96 3.52 -5.93
C GLN A 15 12.30 3.86 -5.28
N VAL A 16 12.37 4.96 -4.53
CA VAL A 16 13.59 5.49 -3.93
C VAL A 16 13.43 5.57 -2.42
N TRP A 17 14.41 5.07 -1.69
CA TRP A 17 14.46 5.27 -0.24
C TRP A 17 14.89 6.71 0.07
N ASN A 18 14.07 7.39 0.86
CA ASN A 18 14.30 8.72 1.41
C ASN A 18 14.64 8.57 2.90
N GLY A 19 15.94 8.43 3.19
CA GLY A 19 16.43 8.20 4.55
C GLY A 19 16.22 9.36 5.52
N SER A 20 16.07 10.59 5.03
CA SER A 20 15.78 11.75 5.89
C SER A 20 14.36 11.75 6.44
N GLU A 21 13.39 11.30 5.64
CA GLU A 21 11.97 11.26 6.02
C GLU A 21 11.48 9.86 6.43
N LEU A 22 12.36 8.85 6.33
CA LEU A 22 12.08 7.43 6.51
C LEU A 22 10.88 6.97 5.67
N ARG A 23 10.97 7.23 4.35
CA ARG A 23 9.91 6.92 3.38
C ARG A 23 10.47 6.27 2.12
N VAL A 24 9.62 5.51 1.44
CA VAL A 24 9.86 5.08 0.07
C VAL A 24 9.03 5.96 -0.86
N ASP A 25 9.70 6.74 -1.69
CA ASP A 25 9.12 7.64 -2.69
C ASP A 25 8.93 6.90 -4.01
N PHE A 26 7.80 7.12 -4.68
CA PHE A 26 7.50 6.48 -5.96
C PHE A 26 6.67 7.39 -6.88
N PRO A 27 6.93 7.36 -8.19
CA PRO A 27 6.25 8.24 -9.14
C PRO A 27 4.81 7.78 -9.40
N VAL A 28 3.91 8.75 -9.51
CA VAL A 28 2.52 8.57 -9.93
C VAL A 28 2.19 9.66 -10.95
N ARG A 29 1.38 9.34 -11.95
CA ARG A 29 0.89 10.31 -12.94
C ARG A 29 -0.60 10.50 -12.76
N VAL A 30 -1.01 11.74 -12.46
CA VAL A 30 -2.41 12.14 -12.24
C VAL A 30 -2.79 13.14 -13.32
N ASP A 31 -3.76 12.80 -14.17
CA ASP A 31 -4.21 13.65 -15.28
C ASP A 31 -3.06 14.22 -16.13
N ASN A 32 -2.08 13.34 -16.44
CA ASN A 32 -0.84 13.63 -17.17
C ASN A 32 0.19 14.50 -16.42
N VAL A 33 0.00 14.76 -15.13
CA VAL A 33 0.97 15.44 -14.26
C VAL A 33 1.71 14.41 -13.42
N ASP A 34 3.04 14.40 -13.51
CA ASP A 34 3.88 13.55 -12.66
C ASP A 34 3.97 14.15 -11.24
N VAL A 35 3.58 13.36 -10.26
CA VAL A 35 3.64 13.66 -8.83
C VAL A 35 4.41 12.58 -8.09
N LEU A 36 5.05 12.95 -6.99
CA LEU A 36 5.78 12.01 -6.14
C LEU A 36 4.93 11.67 -4.91
N CYS A 37 4.47 10.43 -4.82
CA CYS A 37 3.83 9.91 -3.62
C CYS A 37 4.84 9.12 -2.80
N SER A 38 4.53 8.93 -1.53
CA SER A 38 5.42 8.21 -0.62
C SER A 38 4.65 7.24 0.26
N ILE A 39 5.34 6.26 0.81
CA ILE A 39 4.86 5.40 1.90
C ILE A 39 5.90 5.40 3.02
N SER A 40 5.47 5.49 4.29
CA SER A 40 6.41 5.50 5.42
C SER A 40 7.00 4.11 5.68
N ALA A 41 8.22 4.08 6.21
CA ALA A 41 8.87 2.85 6.66
C ALA A 41 8.03 2.10 7.70
N GLU A 42 7.45 2.83 8.66
CA GLU A 42 6.50 2.31 9.66
C GLU A 42 5.31 1.62 9.00
N ALA A 43 4.75 2.20 7.93
CA ALA A 43 3.62 1.59 7.24
C ALA A 43 4.02 0.30 6.55
N LEU A 44 5.21 0.26 5.94
CA LEU A 44 5.77 -0.94 5.31
C LEU A 44 5.98 -2.07 6.31
N GLU A 45 6.44 -1.76 7.51
CA GLU A 45 6.58 -2.71 8.63
C GLU A 45 5.22 -3.20 9.13
N ASP A 46 4.33 -2.28 9.52
CA ASP A 46 3.04 -2.58 10.13
C ASP A 46 2.06 -3.34 9.21
N HIS A 47 2.08 -3.00 7.91
CA HIS A 47 0.99 -3.38 7.00
C HIS A 47 1.44 -4.20 5.80
N PHE A 48 2.73 -4.18 5.44
CA PHE A 48 3.25 -4.81 4.21
C PHE A 48 4.39 -5.80 4.48
N GLY A 49 4.63 -6.14 5.74
CA GLY A 49 5.55 -7.21 6.12
C GLY A 49 7.02 -6.89 5.86
N ALA A 50 7.44 -5.63 5.97
CA ALA A 50 8.86 -5.33 6.16
C ALA A 50 9.31 -5.89 7.53
N HIS A 51 10.51 -6.46 7.59
CA HIS A 51 11.05 -7.03 8.84
C HIS A 51 11.56 -5.96 9.81
N SER A 52 11.90 -4.79 9.27
CA SER A 52 12.31 -3.60 10.02
C SER A 52 12.08 -2.35 9.16
N THR A 53 12.38 -1.18 9.73
CA THR A 53 12.37 0.11 9.02
C THR A 53 13.67 0.41 8.24
N LEU A 54 14.60 -0.54 8.16
CA LEU A 54 15.84 -0.40 7.39
C LEU A 54 15.56 -0.44 5.88
N GLU A 55 16.37 0.30 5.12
CA GLU A 55 16.22 0.50 3.67
C GLU A 55 15.97 -0.80 2.88
N SER A 56 16.78 -1.84 3.11
CA SER A 56 16.65 -3.10 2.37
C SER A 56 15.30 -3.79 2.62
N ASP A 57 14.82 -3.75 3.86
CA ASP A 57 13.59 -4.44 4.26
C ASP A 57 12.36 -3.72 3.72
N VAL A 58 12.36 -2.39 3.79
CA VAL A 58 11.25 -1.56 3.31
C VAL A 58 11.17 -1.54 1.78
N LEU A 59 12.30 -1.47 1.08
CA LEU A 59 12.31 -1.56 -0.39
C LEU A 59 11.86 -2.96 -0.86
N GLY A 60 12.31 -4.02 -0.19
CA GLY A 60 11.87 -5.38 -0.49
C GLY A 60 10.37 -5.59 -0.24
N ALA A 61 9.83 -5.05 0.86
CA ALA A 61 8.40 -5.09 1.14
C ALA A 61 7.59 -4.31 0.10
N PHE A 62 8.06 -3.12 -0.28
CA PHE A 62 7.43 -2.32 -1.34
C PHE A 62 7.33 -3.10 -2.66
N GLU A 63 8.40 -3.75 -3.09
CA GLU A 63 8.44 -4.52 -4.33
C GLU A 63 7.43 -5.68 -4.31
N ARG A 64 7.38 -6.45 -3.21
CA ARG A 64 6.45 -7.58 -3.06
C ARG A 64 4.99 -7.12 -3.05
N GLU A 65 4.71 -5.99 -2.40
CA GLU A 65 3.35 -5.49 -2.17
C GLU A 65 2.93 -4.33 -3.09
N THR A 66 3.68 -4.09 -4.18
CA THR A 66 3.47 -2.95 -5.09
C THR A 66 2.03 -2.84 -5.57
N ARG A 67 1.34 -3.96 -5.84
CA ARG A 67 -0.07 -3.94 -6.26
C ARG A 67 -0.99 -3.33 -5.20
N ARG A 68 -0.85 -3.74 -3.94
CA ARG A 68 -1.69 -3.26 -2.83
C ARG A 68 -1.36 -1.82 -2.47
N ILE A 69 -0.07 -1.46 -2.45
CA ILE A 69 0.39 -0.08 -2.21
C ILE A 69 -0.19 0.86 -3.28
N ARG A 70 -0.11 0.49 -4.56
CA ARG A 70 -0.68 1.29 -5.67
C ARG A 70 -2.20 1.41 -5.57
N ALA A 71 -2.91 0.37 -5.12
CA ALA A 71 -4.36 0.45 -4.92
C ALA A 71 -4.73 1.45 -3.81
N LEU A 72 -4.05 1.40 -2.67
CA LEU A 72 -4.24 2.36 -1.58
C LEU A 72 -3.87 3.79 -1.99
N CYS A 73 -2.75 3.95 -2.72
CA CYS A 73 -2.33 5.24 -3.26
C CYS A 73 -3.37 5.84 -4.21
N ARG A 74 -3.91 5.03 -5.14
CA ARG A 74 -4.96 5.47 -6.06
C ARG A 74 -6.17 6.00 -5.31
N ARG A 75 -6.68 5.24 -4.35
CA ARG A 75 -7.83 5.66 -3.54
C ARG A 75 -7.54 6.94 -2.76
N ALA A 76 -6.36 7.03 -2.15
CA ALA A 76 -5.95 8.24 -1.43
C ALA A 76 -5.91 9.48 -2.33
N LEU A 77 -5.45 9.31 -3.58
CA LEU A 77 -5.45 10.36 -4.60
C LEU A 77 -6.86 10.73 -5.06
N GLU A 78 -7.75 9.75 -5.24
CA GLU A 78 -9.15 10.00 -5.56
C GLU A 78 -9.84 10.80 -4.45
N ASP A 79 -9.62 10.41 -3.19
CA ASP A 79 -10.21 11.05 -2.00
C ASP A 79 -9.70 12.48 -1.78
N ASN A 80 -8.46 12.80 -2.19
CA ASN A 80 -7.84 14.09 -1.97
C ASN A 80 -7.71 14.98 -3.23
N HIS A 81 -8.42 14.63 -4.30
CA HIS A 81 -8.41 15.37 -5.56
C HIS A 81 -7.03 15.44 -6.23
N GLY A 82 -6.26 14.35 -6.17
CA GLY A 82 -5.04 14.14 -6.95
C GLY A 82 -3.80 14.77 -6.34
N GLN A 83 -3.88 15.25 -5.10
CA GLN A 83 -2.74 15.84 -4.40
C GLN A 83 -1.76 14.75 -3.95
N PRO A 84 -0.43 14.96 -4.02
CA PRO A 84 0.55 13.98 -3.57
C PRO A 84 0.26 13.46 -2.16
N VAL A 85 0.34 12.13 -1.96
CA VAL A 85 0.02 11.49 -0.69
C VAL A 85 1.22 10.85 -0.04
N VAL A 86 1.21 10.84 1.30
CA VAL A 86 2.07 9.96 2.10
C VAL A 86 1.19 8.90 2.75
N LEU A 87 1.35 7.66 2.32
CA LEU A 87 0.70 6.50 2.94
C LEU A 87 1.38 6.20 4.28
N ARG A 88 0.72 6.63 5.36
CA ARG A 88 1.13 6.38 6.75
C ARG A 88 0.27 5.27 7.35
N SER A 89 0.77 4.57 8.38
CA SER A 89 0.00 3.50 9.06
C SER A 89 -1.40 3.94 9.47
N GLY A 90 -1.54 5.16 10.02
CA GLY A 90 -2.85 5.71 10.40
C GLY A 90 -3.84 5.87 9.23
N LEU A 91 -3.37 6.32 8.05
CA LEU A 91 -4.22 6.46 6.86
C LEU A 91 -4.68 5.09 6.34
N ILE A 92 -3.79 4.10 6.36
CA ILE A 92 -4.10 2.74 5.92
C ILE A 92 -5.13 2.10 6.83
N ARG A 93 -4.97 2.22 8.16
CA ARG A 93 -5.97 1.72 9.13
C ARG A 93 -7.35 2.35 8.90
N LEU A 94 -7.40 3.64 8.57
CA LEU A 94 -8.66 4.31 8.24
C LEU A 94 -9.29 3.75 6.96
N MET A 95 -8.50 3.53 5.91
CA MET A 95 -8.96 2.95 4.65
C MET A 95 -9.46 1.51 4.83
N ASP A 96 -8.71 0.67 5.55
CA ASP A 96 -9.08 -0.71 5.87
C ASP A 96 -10.39 -0.76 6.70
N ALA A 97 -10.55 0.17 7.66
CA ALA A 97 -11.79 0.28 8.44
C ALA A 97 -12.99 0.69 7.56
N GLN A 98 -12.79 1.58 6.61
CA GLN A 98 -13.81 1.98 5.64
C GLN A 98 -14.23 0.82 4.72
N ASP A 99 -13.30 -0.04 4.31
CA ASP A 99 -13.61 -1.22 3.47
C ASP A 99 -14.46 -2.22 4.25
N THR A 100 -14.09 -2.44 5.51
CA THR A 100 -14.86 -3.28 6.44
C THR A 100 -16.30 -2.76 6.60
N MET A 101 -16.49 -1.44 6.72
CA MET A 101 -17.83 -0.83 6.81
C MET A 101 -18.62 -0.91 5.49
N ARG A 102 -17.95 -0.90 4.34
CA ARG A 102 -18.60 -1.06 3.02
C ARG A 102 -19.00 -2.51 2.71
N GLY A 103 -18.53 -3.47 3.51
CA GLY A 103 -18.70 -4.90 3.24
C GLY A 103 -17.72 -5.44 2.20
N ASP A 104 -16.71 -4.63 1.82
CA ASP A 104 -15.61 -5.06 0.99
C ASP A 104 -14.63 -5.83 1.88
N THR A 105 -14.60 -7.17 1.77
CA THR A 105 -13.64 -7.96 2.52
C THR A 105 -12.22 -7.53 2.12
N PRO A 106 -11.34 -7.18 3.07
CA PRO A 106 -9.97 -6.84 2.73
C PRO A 106 -9.33 -8.05 2.06
N SER A 107 -8.63 -7.82 0.94
CA SER A 107 -7.80 -8.81 0.25
C SER A 107 -6.57 -9.17 1.10
N THR A 108 -6.78 -9.65 2.32
CA THR A 108 -5.73 -10.20 3.15
C THR A 108 -5.51 -11.63 2.69
N GLY A 109 -4.50 -11.82 1.85
CA GLY A 109 -3.82 -13.11 1.74
C GLY A 109 -3.20 -13.43 3.10
N ARG A 110 -3.98 -14.04 3.99
CA ARG A 110 -3.45 -14.71 5.19
C ARG A 110 -3.46 -16.19 4.90
N ALA A 111 -2.27 -16.76 4.95
CA ALA A 111 -2.01 -18.18 4.87
C ALA A 111 -2.89 -18.94 5.87
N ASP A 112 -3.68 -19.88 5.36
CA ASP A 112 -4.18 -21.00 6.15
C ASP A 112 -2.98 -21.79 6.67
N LEU A 113 -2.75 -21.73 7.99
CA LEU A 113 -1.87 -22.67 8.67
C LEU A 113 -2.65 -23.98 8.95
N PRO A 114 -1.97 -25.13 8.87
CA PRO A 114 -2.60 -26.42 8.65
C PRO A 114 -3.33 -26.96 9.88
N SER A 115 -4.46 -27.61 9.63
CA SER A 115 -5.22 -28.38 10.61
C SER A 115 -4.36 -29.53 11.16
N SER A 116 -3.97 -29.43 12.43
CA SER A 116 -3.35 -30.53 13.17
C SER A 116 -4.36 -31.68 13.34
N SER A 117 -4.34 -32.63 12.41
CA SER A 117 -5.02 -33.91 12.56
C SER A 117 -4.24 -34.72 13.61
N ARG A 118 -4.82 -34.88 14.79
CA ARG A 118 -4.31 -35.82 15.79
C ARG A 118 -4.48 -37.23 15.25
N SER A 119 -3.36 -37.87 14.93
CA SER A 119 -3.27 -39.32 14.80
C SER A 119 -3.72 -39.96 16.11
N ARG A 120 -4.77 -40.78 16.04
CA ARG A 120 -4.96 -41.89 16.96
C ARG A 120 -4.78 -43.16 16.14
N ASP A 121 -3.69 -43.85 16.46
CA ASP A 121 -3.50 -45.28 16.27
C ASP A 121 -3.09 -45.85 17.63
N PRO A 122 -3.17 -47.17 17.85
CA PRO A 122 -3.62 -48.24 16.95
C PRO A 122 -4.91 -48.95 17.38
#